data_AF-A0A966WNY9-F1
#
_entry.id   AF-A0A966WNY9-F1
#
_cell.length_a   1.000
_cell.length_b   1.000
_cell.length_c   1.000
_cell.angle_alpha   90.00
_cell.angle_beta   90.00
_cell.angle_gamma   90.00
#
_symmetry.space_group_name_H-M   'P 1'
#
loop_
_entity.id
_entity.type
_entity.pdbx_description
1 polymer ?
#
loop_
_entity_poly.entity_id
_entity_poly.type
_entity_poly.pdbx_seq_one_letter_code
_entity_poly.pdbx_strand_id
1 'polypeptide(L)'
;MSLGGVVKSGICVRSLQQNDDEEVAYGANRKLFEMARDPDRAPLFMTVSSIHPHNPFFTTREYWDCYDPAEIDMPAVAPIPFDQQGGRSQRHHLLTRADEHAVTPERLLATHTERWGAIARSVGARRRPAGLRLAPLARRLAIPEEG
;
A
#
# COMPACT_ATOMS: atom_id res chain seq x y z
N MET A 1 7.72 9.90 10.82
CA MET A 1 7.40 9.52 9.44
C MET A 1 7.24 10.82 8.66
N SER A 2 8.02 11.05 7.60
CA SER A 2 7.94 12.26 6.79
C SER A 2 7.19 12.02 5.48
N LEU A 3 6.79 13.10 4.80
CA LEU A 3 6.25 13.06 3.43
C LEU A 3 7.28 12.56 2.40
N GLY A 4 8.52 12.29 2.83
CA GLY A 4 9.57 11.69 2.02
C GLY A 4 9.16 10.40 1.33
N GLY A 5 8.20 9.65 1.87
CA GLY A 5 7.64 8.46 1.22
C GLY A 5 6.88 8.73 -0.08
N VAL A 6 6.32 9.94 -0.26
CA VAL A 6 5.69 10.42 -1.51
C VAL A 6 6.73 11.08 -2.40
N VAL A 7 7.61 11.90 -1.82
CA VAL A 7 8.62 12.65 -2.58
C VAL A 7 9.63 11.72 -3.25
N LYS A 8 10.05 10.67 -2.55
CA LYS A 8 11.07 9.72 -3.02
C LYS A 8 10.51 8.42 -3.59
N SER A 9 9.19 8.32 -3.78
CA SER A 9 8.61 7.11 -4.33
C SER A 9 9.06 6.88 -5.77
N GLY A 10 9.04 5.65 -6.26
CA GLY A 10 9.63 5.37 -7.56
C GLY A 10 9.62 3.93 -7.99
N ILE A 11 10.13 3.74 -9.21
CA ILE A 11 10.49 2.41 -9.67
C ILE A 11 11.86 2.06 -9.12
N CYS A 12 11.96 0.93 -8.45
CA CYS A 12 13.21 0.40 -7.92
C CYS A 12 13.46 -1.01 -8.43
N VAL A 13 14.74 -1.41 -8.46
CA VAL A 13 15.10 -2.82 -8.66
C VAL A 13 14.78 -3.62 -7.41
N ARG A 14 15.14 -3.06 -6.25
CA ARG A 14 14.91 -3.66 -4.92
C ARG A 14 14.71 -2.58 -3.85
N SER A 15 13.92 -2.91 -2.83
CA SER A 15 13.76 -2.14 -1.60
C SER A 15 13.82 -3.07 -0.38
N LEU A 16 14.08 -2.51 0.81
CA LEU A 16 14.06 -3.28 2.06
C LEU A 16 12.70 -3.96 2.28
N GLN A 17 11.62 -3.21 2.06
CA GLN A 17 10.24 -3.73 2.18
C GLN A 17 9.97 -4.89 1.21
N GLN A 18 10.57 -4.86 0.01
CA GLN A 18 10.40 -5.93 -0.97
C GLN A 18 11.12 -7.22 -0.55
N ASN A 19 12.25 -7.09 0.15
CA ASN A 19 12.98 -8.22 0.69
C ASN A 19 12.24 -8.80 1.91
N ASP A 20 11.77 -7.95 2.83
CA ASP A 20 11.00 -8.37 4.00
C ASP A 20 9.74 -9.15 3.59
N ASP A 21 8.98 -8.64 2.61
CA ASP A 21 7.78 -9.33 2.13
C ASP A 21 8.06 -10.66 1.43
N GLU A 22 9.20 -10.77 0.71
CA GLU A 22 9.61 -12.04 0.11
C GLU A 22 10.01 -13.06 1.18
N GLU A 23 10.68 -12.63 2.25
CA GLU A 23 11.02 -13.50 3.38
C GLU A 23 9.76 -13.98 4.12
N VAL A 24 8.79 -13.07 4.36
CA VAL A 24 7.49 -13.41 4.95
C VAL A 24 6.76 -14.43 4.08
N ALA A 25 6.67 -14.20 2.77
CA ALA A 25 5.99 -15.11 1.85
C ALA A 25 6.68 -16.48 1.78
N TYR A 26 8.01 -16.49 1.73
CA TYR A 26 8.80 -17.72 1.75
C TYR A 26 8.58 -18.52 3.04
N GLY A 27 8.67 -17.85 4.20
CA GLY A 27 8.45 -18.47 5.50
C GLY A 27 7.04 -19.06 5.64
N ALA A 28 6.02 -18.32 5.19
CA ALA A 28 4.64 -18.78 5.17
C ALA A 28 4.47 -20.04 4.31
N ASN A 29 4.98 -20.03 3.07
CA ASN A 29 4.91 -21.18 2.17
C ASN A 29 5.63 -22.40 2.76
N ARG A 30 6.84 -22.23 3.28
CA ARG A 30 7.57 -23.29 3.95
C ARG A 30 6.75 -23.88 5.10
N LYS A 31 6.14 -23.03 5.94
CA LYS A 31 5.36 -23.47 7.10
C LYS A 31 4.10 -24.25 6.69
N LEU A 32 3.43 -23.83 5.62
CA LEU A 32 2.31 -24.56 5.03
C LEU A 32 2.71 -25.97 4.61
N PHE A 33 3.84 -26.13 3.91
CA PHE A 33 4.33 -27.47 3.51
C PHE A 33 4.81 -28.31 4.69
N GLU A 34 5.36 -27.70 5.75
CA GLU A 34 5.66 -28.41 7.00
C GLU A 34 4.39 -28.97 7.64
N MET A 35 3.35 -28.14 7.79
CA MET A 35 2.07 -28.57 8.39
C MET A 35 1.29 -29.55 7.52
N ALA A 36 1.38 -29.46 6.20
CA ALA A 36 0.73 -30.41 5.29
C ALA A 36 1.30 -31.84 5.40
N ARG A 37 2.55 -31.97 5.86
CA ARG A 37 3.21 -33.27 6.10
C ARG A 37 2.98 -33.80 7.51
N ASP A 38 2.39 -33.00 8.40
CA ASP A 38 2.13 -33.38 9.77
C ASP A 38 1.08 -34.51 9.82
N PRO A 39 1.43 -35.71 10.32
CA PRO A 39 0.50 -36.83 10.39
C PRO A 39 -0.69 -36.57 11.32
N ASP A 40 -0.54 -35.68 12.30
CA ASP A 40 -1.56 -35.40 13.31
C ASP A 40 -2.66 -34.45 12.81
N ARG A 41 -2.43 -33.79 11.66
CA ARG A 41 -3.39 -32.94 10.93
C ARG A 41 -4.17 -31.96 11.82
N ALA A 42 -3.53 -31.39 12.83
CA ALA A 42 -4.16 -30.42 13.71
C ALA A 42 -4.71 -29.23 12.91
N PRO A 43 -5.85 -28.63 13.30
CA PRO A 43 -6.38 -27.43 12.67
C PRO A 43 -5.34 -26.31 12.60
N LEU A 44 -5.19 -25.70 11.42
CA LEU A 44 -4.23 -24.64 11.17
C LEU A 44 -4.84 -23.26 11.38
N PHE A 45 -4.16 -22.43 12.16
CA PHE A 45 -4.30 -20.97 12.14
C PHE A 45 -2.94 -20.32 11.91
N MET A 46 -2.79 -19.52 10.85
CA MET A 46 -1.54 -18.82 10.52
C MET A 46 -1.85 -17.42 10.00
N THR A 47 -1.09 -16.44 10.47
CA THR A 47 -1.15 -15.06 9.99
C THR A 47 0.06 -14.78 9.11
N VAL A 48 -0.19 -14.25 7.92
CA VAL A 48 0.84 -13.75 7.00
C VAL A 48 0.63 -12.24 6.87
N SER A 49 1.64 -11.44 7.21
CA SER A 49 1.53 -9.98 7.26
C SER A 49 2.65 -9.36 6.45
N SER A 50 2.28 -8.73 5.35
CA SER A 50 3.19 -7.99 4.48
C SER A 50 3.22 -6.52 4.85
N ILE A 51 4.37 -5.87 4.64
CA ILE A 51 4.57 -4.44 4.88
C ILE A 51 4.01 -3.61 3.72
N HIS A 52 4.03 -4.11 2.48
CA HIS A 52 3.38 -3.39 1.39
C HIS A 52 1.85 -3.33 1.60
N PRO A 53 1.21 -2.19 1.30
CA PRO A 53 1.71 -1.04 0.56
C PRO A 53 2.13 0.15 1.42
N HIS A 54 2.69 -0.09 2.61
CA HIS A 54 3.20 0.98 3.46
C HIS A 54 4.31 1.76 2.74
N ASN A 55 4.41 3.06 3.01
CA ASN A 55 5.47 3.89 2.42
C ASN A 55 6.87 3.46 2.91
N PRO A 56 7.95 3.74 2.17
CA PRO A 56 8.01 4.43 0.88
C PRO A 56 7.41 3.62 -0.28
N PHE A 57 6.74 4.31 -1.22
CA PHE A 57 6.07 3.63 -2.34
C PHE A 57 7.09 3.28 -3.42
N PHE A 58 7.62 2.07 -3.35
CA PHE A 58 8.52 1.54 -4.36
C PHE A 58 7.92 0.30 -5.02
N THR A 59 8.05 0.21 -6.34
CA THR A 59 7.64 -0.97 -7.11
C THR A 59 8.66 -1.30 -8.18
N THR A 60 8.65 -2.53 -8.71
CA THR A 60 9.49 -2.86 -9.87
C THR A 60 8.83 -2.37 -11.17
N ARG A 61 9.62 -2.24 -12.23
CA ARG A 61 9.13 -1.86 -13.58
C ARG A 61 8.00 -2.78 -14.04
N GLU A 62 8.18 -4.09 -13.84
CA GLU A 62 7.22 -5.13 -14.22
C GLU A 62 5.81 -4.84 -13.67
N TYR A 63 5.70 -4.47 -12.39
CA TYR A 63 4.41 -4.19 -11.77
C TYR A 63 3.94 -2.75 -11.98
N TRP A 64 4.86 -1.81 -12.24
CA TRP A 64 4.50 -0.46 -12.66
C TRP A 64 3.79 -0.47 -14.01
N ASP A 65 4.37 -1.18 -14.99
CA ASP A 65 3.86 -1.25 -16.37
C ASP A 65 2.50 -1.99 -16.47
N CYS A 66 2.05 -2.65 -15.39
CA CYS A 66 0.71 -3.25 -15.32
C CYS A 66 -0.44 -2.24 -15.19
N TYR A 67 -0.14 -0.95 -14.96
CA TYR A 67 -1.14 0.08 -14.71
C TYR A 67 -0.99 1.23 -15.69
N ASP A 68 -2.09 1.59 -16.36
CA ASP A 68 -2.18 2.80 -17.15
C ASP A 68 -2.41 4.02 -16.23
N PRO A 69 -1.53 5.04 -16.24
CA PRO A 69 -1.74 6.26 -15.49
C PRO A 69 -3.10 6.94 -15.76
N ALA A 70 -3.68 6.78 -16.94
CA ALA A 70 -4.99 7.35 -17.29
C ALA A 70 -6.16 6.67 -16.54
N GLU A 71 -5.98 5.45 -16.04
CA GLU A 71 -6.99 4.71 -15.27
C GLU A 71 -6.88 4.92 -13.75
N ILE A 72 -5.90 5.73 -13.32
CA ILE A 72 -5.62 5.99 -11.91
C ILE A 72 -6.25 7.32 -11.50
N ASP A 73 -7.22 7.21 -10.60
CA ASP A 73 -7.92 8.37 -10.06
C ASP A 73 -6.98 9.22 -9.18
N MET A 74 -7.01 10.54 -9.39
CA MET A 74 -6.46 11.53 -8.47
C MET A 74 -7.26 11.56 -7.17
N PRO A 75 -6.68 12.04 -6.05
CA PRO A 75 -7.42 12.26 -4.82
C PRO A 75 -8.65 13.15 -5.07
N ALA A 76 -9.83 12.68 -4.63
CA ALA A 76 -11.09 13.39 -4.87
C ALA A 76 -11.17 14.77 -4.18
N VAL A 77 -10.35 14.97 -3.14
CA VAL A 77 -10.24 16.23 -2.41
C VAL A 77 -8.89 16.84 -2.73
N ALA A 78 -8.92 18.06 -3.28
CA ALA A 78 -7.72 18.83 -3.56
C ALA A 78 -6.95 19.18 -2.26
N PRO A 79 -5.65 19.49 -2.35
CA PRO A 79 -4.88 19.96 -1.20
C PRO A 79 -5.55 21.16 -0.52
N ILE A 80 -5.80 21.06 0.78
CA ILE A 80 -6.38 22.15 1.57
C ILE A 80 -5.23 23.06 2.06
N PRO A 81 -5.28 24.39 1.81
CA PRO A 81 -4.28 25.34 2.31
C PRO A 81 -4.09 25.22 3.83
N PHE A 82 -2.85 25.38 4.31
CA PHE A 82 -2.50 25.12 5.71
C PHE A 82 -3.34 25.92 6.71
N ASP A 83 -3.59 27.19 6.43
CA ASP A 83 -4.40 28.10 7.24
C ASP A 83 -5.90 27.72 7.27
N GLN A 84 -6.36 26.94 6.30
CA GLN A 84 -7.74 26.44 6.19
C GLN A 84 -7.91 25.02 6.73
N GLN A 85 -6.82 24.35 7.13
CA GLN A 85 -6.87 23.02 7.73
C GLN A 85 -7.33 23.08 9.19
N GLY A 86 -8.07 22.05 9.63
CA GLY A 86 -8.37 21.88 11.05
C GLY A 86 -7.11 21.63 11.89
N GLY A 87 -7.16 21.97 13.19
CA GLY A 87 -5.96 21.97 14.04
C GLY A 87 -5.22 20.63 14.19
N ARG A 88 -5.89 19.48 13.98
CA ARG A 88 -5.22 18.17 13.93
C ARG A 88 -4.48 17.96 12.60
N SER A 89 -5.06 18.40 11.48
CA SER A 89 -4.46 18.30 10.16
C SER A 89 -3.23 19.20 10.04
N GLN A 90 -3.28 20.42 10.59
CA GLN A 90 -2.11 21.31 10.68
C GLN A 90 -0.95 20.66 11.44
N ARG A 91 -1.24 20.02 12.59
CA ARG A 91 -0.22 19.27 13.34
C ARG A 91 0.37 18.14 12.50
N HIS A 92 -0.46 17.38 11.78
CA HIS A 92 0.01 16.32 10.91
C HIS A 92 0.86 16.83 9.75
N HIS A 93 0.47 17.96 9.16
CA HIS A 93 1.21 18.63 8.09
C HIS A 93 2.65 18.95 8.53
N LEU A 94 2.83 19.56 9.71
CA LEU A 94 4.15 19.87 10.27
C LEU A 94 4.91 18.61 10.70
N LEU A 95 4.24 17.64 11.34
CA LEU A 95 4.88 16.38 11.78
C LEU A 95 5.43 15.56 10.61
N THR A 96 4.77 15.64 9.45
CA THR A 96 5.21 14.97 8.23
C THR A 96 6.16 15.84 7.40
N ARG A 97 6.45 17.07 7.83
CA ARG A 97 7.25 18.07 7.09
C ARG A 97 6.69 18.34 5.69
N ALA A 98 5.37 18.37 5.57
CA ALA A 98 4.71 18.65 4.31
C ALA A 98 4.96 20.10 3.84
N ASP A 99 5.31 20.99 4.75
CA ASP A 99 5.73 22.37 4.51
C ASP A 99 7.12 22.47 3.84
N GLU A 100 7.96 21.44 3.95
CA GLU A 100 9.30 21.39 3.34
C GLU A 100 9.28 20.86 1.89
N HIS A 101 8.11 20.46 1.35
CA HIS A 101 8.03 19.71 0.11
C HIS A 101 6.92 20.22 -0.83
N ALA A 102 7.29 20.55 -2.07
CA ALA A 102 6.34 20.80 -3.14
C ALA A 102 5.94 19.48 -3.81
N VAL A 103 4.69 19.05 -3.62
CA VAL A 103 4.15 17.84 -4.23
C VAL A 103 3.28 18.22 -5.44
N THR A 104 3.76 17.90 -6.64
CA THR A 104 3.03 18.21 -7.89
C THR A 104 1.94 17.17 -8.17
N PRO A 105 0.91 17.50 -8.98
CA PRO A 105 -0.09 16.53 -9.44
C PRO A 105 0.53 15.31 -10.13
N GLU A 106 1.58 15.51 -10.93
CA GLU A 106 2.29 14.42 -11.62
C GLU A 106 2.98 13.49 -10.62
N ARG A 107 3.64 14.05 -9.59
CA ARG A 107 4.23 13.26 -8.51
C ARG A 107 3.18 12.46 -7.75
N LEU A 108 2.01 13.05 -7.46
CA LEU A 108 0.91 12.36 -6.80
C LEU A 108 0.40 11.19 -7.63
N LEU A 109 0.18 11.39 -8.92
CA LEU A 109 -0.27 10.35 -9.83
C LEU A 109 0.77 9.22 -9.92
N ALA A 110 2.05 9.57 -10.03
CA ALA A 110 3.14 8.61 -10.02
C ALA A 110 3.18 7.81 -8.71
N THR A 111 3.06 8.47 -7.56
CA THR A 111 2.98 7.81 -6.25
C THR A 111 1.79 6.87 -6.12
N HIS A 112 0.63 7.24 -6.67
CA HIS A 112 -0.53 6.35 -6.73
C HIS A 112 -0.23 5.10 -7.59
N THR A 113 0.42 5.29 -8.74
CA THR A 113 0.82 4.18 -9.63
C THR A 113 1.81 3.24 -8.94
N GLU A 114 2.83 3.77 -8.27
CA GLU A 114 3.80 2.98 -7.50
C GLU A 114 3.10 2.18 -6.40
N ARG A 115 2.18 2.82 -5.67
CA ARG A 115 1.40 2.17 -4.62
C ARG A 115 0.58 1.01 -5.19
N TRP A 116 -0.09 1.20 -6.33
CA TRP A 116 -0.85 0.13 -6.98
C TRP A 116 0.05 -1.01 -7.44
N GLY A 117 1.20 -0.70 -8.06
CA GLY A 117 2.21 -1.70 -8.43
C GLY A 117 2.72 -2.50 -7.22
N ALA A 118 2.98 -1.82 -6.10
CA ALA A 118 3.40 -2.46 -4.85
C ALA A 118 2.33 -3.41 -4.28
N ILE A 119 1.04 -3.03 -4.33
CA ILE A 119 -0.08 -3.91 -3.97
C ILE A 119 -0.14 -5.12 -4.89
N ALA A 120 -0.07 -4.89 -6.21
CA ALA A 120 -0.10 -5.96 -7.20
C ALA A 120 1.00 -6.99 -6.95
N ARG A 121 2.22 -6.51 -6.67
CA ARG A 121 3.34 -7.36 -6.30
C ARG A 121 3.07 -8.17 -5.04
N SER A 122 2.61 -7.53 -3.95
CA SER A 122 2.44 -8.22 -2.66
C SER A 122 1.38 -9.33 -2.71
N VAL A 123 0.36 -9.18 -3.56
CA VAL A 123 -0.69 -10.20 -3.75
C VAL A 123 -0.46 -11.10 -4.97
N GLY A 124 0.67 -10.94 -5.68
CA GLY A 124 0.98 -11.69 -6.90
C GLY A 124 0.04 -11.43 -8.09
N ALA A 125 -0.72 -10.33 -8.07
CA ALA A 125 -1.65 -9.97 -9.13
C ALA A 125 -0.97 -9.05 -10.16
N ARG A 126 -1.14 -9.36 -11.45
CA ARG A 126 -0.60 -8.55 -12.57
C ARG A 126 -1.61 -7.54 -13.14
N ARG A 127 -2.78 -7.38 -12.52
CA ARG A 127 -3.82 -6.42 -12.91
C ARG A 127 -4.49 -5.84 -11.67
N ARG A 128 -5.01 -4.61 -11.79
CA ARG A 128 -5.96 -4.06 -10.82
C ARG A 128 -7.13 -5.04 -10.67
N PRO A 129 -7.51 -5.47 -9.45
CA PRO A 129 -8.76 -6.19 -9.27
C PRO A 129 -9.91 -5.26 -9.71
N ALA A 130 -10.63 -5.66 -10.76
CA ALA A 130 -11.75 -4.90 -11.28
C ALA A 130 -12.77 -4.65 -10.15
N GLY A 131 -13.13 -3.39 -9.93
CA GLY A 131 -14.12 -2.99 -8.92
C GLY A 131 -13.55 -2.55 -7.56
N LEU A 132 -12.23 -2.56 -7.34
CA LEU A 132 -11.64 -1.98 -6.12
C LEU A 132 -11.63 -0.43 -6.21
N ARG A 133 -12.78 0.19 -5.92
CA ARG A 133 -12.84 1.59 -5.47
C ARG A 133 -12.40 1.59 -4.00
N LEU A 134 -11.58 2.54 -3.56
CA LEU A 134 -11.16 2.62 -2.15
C LEU A 134 -12.33 2.98 -1.20
N ALA A 135 -13.43 3.49 -1.74
CA ALA A 135 -14.60 3.93 -0.96
C ALA A 135 -15.47 2.80 -0.31
N PRO A 136 -15.73 1.64 -0.94
CA PRO A 136 -16.69 0.67 -0.39
C PRO A 136 -16.08 -0.32 0.61
N LEU A 137 -14.74 -0.46 0.69
CA LEU A 137 -14.11 -1.45 1.58
C LEU A 137 -14.35 -1.13 3.06
N ALA A 138 -14.48 0.17 3.41
CA ALA A 138 -14.78 0.62 4.77
C ALA A 138 -16.19 0.24 5.24
N ARG A 139 -17.14 -0.04 4.33
CA ARG A 139 -18.50 -0.48 4.70
C ARG A 139 -18.64 -1.99 4.91
N ARG A 140 -17.73 -2.81 4.36
CA ARG A 140 -17.80 -4.27 4.45
C ARG A 140 -17.11 -4.88 5.66
N LEU A 141 -16.33 -4.08 6.39
CA LEU A 141 -15.62 -4.49 7.62
C LEU A 141 -16.25 -3.92 8.90
N ALA A 142 -17.39 -3.22 8.79
CA ALA A 142 -18.17 -2.84 9.96
C ALA A 142 -18.78 -4.11 10.56
N ILE A 143 -18.35 -4.43 11.78
CA ILE A 143 -18.99 -5.41 12.65
C ILE A 143 -20.48 -5.00 12.75
N PRO A 144 -21.45 -5.92 12.64
CA PRO A 144 -22.86 -5.58 12.83
C PRO A 144 -23.01 -5.00 14.24
N GLU A 145 -23.51 -3.77 14.34
CA GLU A 145 -24.03 -3.25 15.60
C GLU A 145 -25.24 -4.13 15.95
N GLU A 146 -25.09 -5.00 16.95
CA GLU A 146 -26.21 -5.77 17.50
C GLU A 146 -27.25 -4.82 18.11
N GLY A 147 -28.52 -5.19 17.93
CA GLY A 147 -29.69 -4.45 18.42
C GLY A 147 -30.03 -4.70 19.87
#